data_AF-A0A0M2WKA5-F1
#
_entry.id   AF-A0A0M2WKA5-F1
#
_cell.length_a   1.000
_cell.length_b   1.000
_cell.length_c   1.000
_cell.angle_alpha   90.00
_cell.angle_beta   90.00
_cell.angle_gamma   90.00
#
_symmetry.space_group_name_H-M   'P 1'
#
loop_
_entity.id
_entity.type
_entity.pdbx_description
1 polymer ?
#
loop_
_entity_poly.entity_id
_entity_poly.type
_entity_poly.pdbx_seq_one_letter_code
_entity_poly.pdbx_strand_id
1 'polypeptide(L)'
;MADKFYDGMPNVNEKLNDMDRAFAAGPYNALPLTGGVMSGPLANTYQIYSTHSIYARSVDGLTNTSLYAPVNNTGNTLDRINPAMSLGVTGIAGKAFEGAFIFATRAGRGGSYVKDGFSLYLRALDTSPGGQLSPGLLIVRGNGYVTIPKYVRIGTPEEYDDTYYSVIQNPNQVEGTRNLEIVNSAIFNVGATGYGNGSECVMRVTQTSLTGRSINAAGTINASGADYAEYMFKAPACGVVAAGQVIGIGADGKLTDRWADAISFAVKSTDPCMVGGDKWSQQLGQRPASVTRALDRVESMLASEAQPAVEAIYDGLTLLTPAIPAKAAVYREVPLAGDTDEEWAVRQAPGLAFDAALEALRQTVDRIAFAGQVPCNIQGAVPGQFIVPVQDGAGIAGIAINETDMTFQQYTRAVGKVIAVEDDGRARVIVKVA
;
A
#
# COMPACT_ATOMS: atom_id res chain seq x y z
N MET A 1 -69.08 -10.65 -25.76
CA MET A 1 -69.71 -11.26 -26.96
C MET A 1 -71.19 -11.54 -26.75
N ALA A 2 -71.62 -12.02 -25.58
CA ALA A 2 -73.03 -12.31 -25.30
C ALA A 2 -73.98 -11.11 -25.51
N ASP A 3 -73.56 -9.88 -25.25
CA ASP A 3 -74.44 -8.70 -25.40
C ASP A 3 -74.56 -8.18 -26.84
N LYS A 4 -73.79 -8.75 -27.79
CA LYS A 4 -73.74 -8.31 -29.19
C LYS A 4 -74.61 -9.17 -30.12
N PHE A 5 -75.08 -10.31 -29.64
CA PHE A 5 -75.89 -11.28 -30.37
C PHE A 5 -77.11 -11.68 -29.54
N TYR A 6 -78.29 -11.72 -30.14
CA TYR A 6 -79.52 -12.21 -29.52
C TYR A 6 -80.14 -13.30 -30.39
N ASP A 7 -80.98 -14.14 -29.78
CA ASP A 7 -81.60 -15.26 -30.48
C ASP A 7 -82.52 -14.77 -31.62
N GLY A 8 -82.39 -15.38 -32.79
CA GLY A 8 -83.09 -14.95 -34.02
C GLY A 8 -82.54 -13.70 -34.73
N MET A 9 -81.37 -13.19 -34.35
CA MET A 9 -80.76 -12.02 -35.00
C MET A 9 -80.49 -12.29 -36.50
N PRO A 10 -81.10 -11.53 -37.43
CA PRO A 10 -81.08 -11.86 -38.86
C PRO A 10 -79.74 -11.57 -39.55
N ASN A 11 -78.87 -10.77 -38.93
CA ASN A 11 -77.59 -10.33 -39.50
C ASN A 11 -76.36 -10.77 -38.69
N VAL A 12 -76.44 -11.92 -38.02
CA VAL A 12 -75.34 -12.48 -37.22
C VAL A 12 -74.05 -12.62 -38.03
N ASN A 13 -74.16 -13.07 -39.30
CA ASN A 13 -73.00 -13.23 -40.17
C ASN A 13 -72.32 -11.90 -40.52
N GLU A 14 -73.09 -10.83 -40.75
CA GLU A 14 -72.51 -9.50 -41.02
C GLU A 14 -71.81 -8.94 -39.78
N LYS A 15 -72.41 -9.11 -38.59
CA LYS A 15 -71.80 -8.72 -37.32
C LYS A 15 -70.53 -9.51 -37.00
N LEU A 16 -70.51 -10.81 -37.30
CA LEU A 16 -69.30 -11.64 -37.20
C LEU A 16 -68.23 -11.15 -38.17
N ASN A 17 -68.58 -10.84 -39.42
CA ASN A 17 -67.63 -10.33 -40.42
C ASN A 17 -67.13 -8.91 -40.10
N ASP A 18 -67.96 -8.06 -39.46
CA ASP A 18 -67.54 -6.76 -38.95
C ASP A 18 -66.59 -6.93 -37.76
N MET A 19 -66.85 -7.88 -36.86
CA MET A 19 -65.96 -8.21 -35.75
C MET A 19 -64.63 -8.78 -36.24
N ASP A 20 -64.66 -9.67 -37.24
CA ASP A 20 -63.46 -10.25 -37.82
C ASP A 20 -62.63 -9.18 -38.54
N ARG A 21 -63.28 -8.27 -39.29
CA ARG A 21 -62.61 -7.08 -39.84
C ARG A 21 -62.07 -6.16 -38.75
N ALA A 22 -62.78 -5.97 -37.65
CA ALA A 22 -62.31 -5.16 -36.53
C ALA A 22 -61.19 -5.84 -35.73
N PHE A 23 -61.11 -7.18 -35.69
CA PHE A 23 -59.97 -7.91 -35.13
C PHE A 23 -58.77 -7.90 -36.07
N ALA A 24 -59.01 -8.00 -37.38
CA ALA A 24 -57.98 -7.86 -38.41
C ALA A 24 -57.43 -6.42 -38.51
N ALA A 25 -58.26 -5.40 -38.22
CA ALA A 25 -57.89 -3.98 -38.29
C ALA A 25 -57.60 -3.34 -36.92
N GLY A 26 -57.93 -3.99 -35.81
CA GLY A 26 -57.90 -3.42 -34.46
C GLY A 26 -56.61 -3.70 -33.68
N PRO A 27 -56.32 -2.90 -32.63
CA PRO A 27 -55.03 -2.85 -31.94
C PRO A 27 -54.74 -4.06 -31.01
N TYR A 28 -55.51 -5.14 -31.10
CA TYR A 28 -55.41 -6.29 -30.20
C TYR A 28 -54.44 -7.37 -30.68
N ASN A 29 -53.98 -7.29 -31.93
CA ASN A 29 -52.68 -7.88 -32.25
C ASN A 29 -51.65 -6.91 -31.71
N ALA A 30 -50.82 -7.37 -30.76
CA ALA A 30 -49.61 -6.67 -30.36
C ALA A 30 -48.92 -6.20 -31.64
N LEU A 31 -49.02 -4.90 -31.94
CA LEU A 31 -48.38 -4.33 -33.10
C LEU A 31 -46.91 -4.70 -32.97
N PRO A 32 -46.34 -5.52 -33.88
CA PRO A 32 -44.90 -5.62 -33.94
C PRO A 32 -44.42 -4.21 -34.29
N LEU A 33 -43.99 -3.47 -33.26
CA LEU A 33 -43.35 -2.17 -33.42
C LEU A 33 -42.03 -2.44 -34.12
N THR A 34 -42.11 -2.53 -35.44
CA THR A 34 -40.96 -2.78 -36.29
C THR A 34 -40.36 -1.40 -36.57
N GLY A 35 -39.38 -0.99 -35.74
CA GLY A 35 -38.60 0.23 -35.97
C GLY A 35 -39.16 1.55 -35.41
N GLY A 36 -39.99 1.53 -34.36
CA GLY A 36 -40.51 2.74 -33.70
C GLY A 36 -39.73 3.16 -32.44
N VAL A 37 -39.68 4.46 -32.14
CA VAL A 37 -39.21 5.01 -30.86
C VAL A 37 -40.39 5.09 -29.89
N MET A 38 -40.32 4.42 -28.74
CA MET A 38 -41.28 4.62 -27.65
C MET A 38 -40.79 5.76 -26.76
N SER A 39 -41.61 6.81 -26.62
CA SER A 39 -41.38 7.91 -25.69
C SER A 39 -42.32 7.82 -24.50
N GLY A 40 -41.80 7.95 -23.28
CA GLY A 40 -42.57 7.94 -22.03
C GLY A 40 -42.14 6.84 -21.05
N PRO A 41 -42.70 6.80 -19.82
CA PRO A 41 -42.38 5.78 -18.83
C PRO A 41 -42.76 4.37 -19.31
N LEU A 42 -41.79 3.45 -19.33
CA LEU A 42 -42.05 2.04 -19.55
C LEU A 42 -42.32 1.37 -18.20
N ALA A 43 -43.59 1.12 -17.88
CA ALA A 43 -43.99 0.34 -16.70
C ALA A 43 -44.27 -1.11 -17.11
N ASN A 44 -43.47 -2.05 -16.60
CA ASN A 44 -43.69 -3.49 -16.75
C ASN A 44 -43.73 -4.12 -15.35
N THR A 45 -44.82 -4.83 -15.04
CA THR A 45 -45.04 -5.46 -13.73
C THR A 45 -44.49 -6.88 -13.65
N TYR A 46 -43.89 -7.39 -14.72
CA TYR A 46 -43.36 -8.75 -14.81
C TYR A 46 -41.90 -8.80 -15.31
N GLN A 47 -41.66 -9.09 -16.60
CA GLN A 47 -40.31 -9.28 -17.15
C GLN A 47 -40.18 -8.60 -18.50
N ILE A 48 -39.04 -7.96 -18.74
CA ILE A 48 -38.63 -7.44 -20.06
C ILE A 48 -37.67 -8.45 -20.67
N TYR A 49 -38.10 -9.12 -21.75
CA TYR A 49 -37.24 -10.02 -22.53
C TYR A 49 -36.62 -9.25 -23.70
N SER A 50 -35.29 -9.32 -23.84
CA SER A 50 -34.57 -8.84 -25.02
C SER A 50 -33.69 -9.96 -25.56
N THR A 51 -33.66 -10.11 -26.88
CA THR A 51 -32.83 -11.11 -27.57
C THR A 51 -31.43 -10.61 -27.90
N HIS A 52 -31.18 -9.30 -27.74
CA HIS A 52 -29.92 -8.66 -28.11
C HIS A 52 -29.32 -7.86 -26.96
N SER A 53 -29.91 -6.71 -26.62
CA SER A 53 -29.42 -5.83 -25.56
C SER A 53 -30.52 -4.97 -24.98
N ILE A 54 -30.30 -4.48 -23.76
CA ILE A 54 -31.09 -3.43 -23.12
C ILE A 54 -30.12 -2.31 -22.76
N TYR A 55 -30.42 -1.10 -23.22
CA TYR A 55 -29.63 0.11 -22.93
C TYR A 55 -30.45 1.07 -22.08
N ALA A 56 -29.87 1.51 -20.97
CA ALA A 56 -30.28 2.72 -20.27
C ALA A 56 -29.21 3.79 -20.54
N ARG A 57 -29.62 4.87 -21.22
CA ARG A 57 -28.74 5.89 -21.77
C ARG A 57 -29.11 7.26 -21.20
N SER A 58 -28.13 8.07 -20.80
CA SER A 58 -28.32 9.50 -20.53
C SER A 58 -28.49 10.28 -21.85
N VAL A 59 -29.09 11.47 -21.78
CA VAL A 59 -29.41 12.29 -22.98
C VAL A 59 -28.19 12.60 -23.85
N ASP A 60 -26.97 12.59 -23.28
CA ASP A 60 -25.69 12.84 -23.97
C ASP A 60 -25.16 11.66 -24.82
N GLY A 61 -25.70 10.44 -24.66
CA GLY A 61 -25.32 9.26 -25.44
C GLY A 61 -24.00 8.57 -25.09
N LEU A 62 -23.22 9.14 -24.17
CA LEU A 62 -21.86 8.70 -23.84
C LEU A 62 -21.81 7.83 -22.57
N THR A 63 -22.79 7.96 -21.67
CA THR A 63 -22.92 7.07 -20.49
C THR A 63 -24.04 6.05 -20.66
N ASN A 64 -23.66 4.84 -21.06
CA ASN A 64 -24.61 3.74 -21.25
C ASN A 64 -24.42 2.67 -20.17
N THR A 65 -25.46 2.45 -19.37
CA THR A 65 -25.60 1.22 -18.58
C THR A 65 -26.30 0.20 -19.47
N SER A 66 -25.68 -0.97 -19.65
CA SER A 66 -26.19 -1.96 -20.59
C SER A 66 -26.05 -3.39 -20.07
N LEU A 67 -27.04 -4.22 -20.40
CA LEU A 67 -27.01 -5.66 -20.24
C LEU A 67 -27.03 -6.30 -21.63
N TYR A 68 -26.02 -7.11 -21.93
CA TYR A 68 -25.91 -7.82 -23.20
C TYR A 68 -26.40 -9.25 -23.03
N ALA A 69 -27.27 -9.70 -23.94
CA ALA A 69 -27.60 -11.12 -24.02
C ALA A 69 -26.34 -11.92 -24.41
N PRO A 70 -26.15 -13.15 -23.91
CA PRO A 70 -25.04 -13.99 -24.32
C PRO A 70 -25.17 -14.33 -25.81
N VAL A 71 -24.53 -13.54 -26.67
CA VAL A 71 -24.48 -13.83 -28.10
C VAL A 71 -23.57 -15.04 -28.30
N ASN A 72 -24.12 -16.10 -28.89
CA ASN A 72 -23.39 -17.30 -29.30
C ASN A 72 -22.49 -16.91 -30.48
N ASN A 73 -21.33 -16.34 -30.18
CA ASN A 73 -20.50 -15.63 -31.14
C ASN A 73 -19.63 -16.64 -31.92
N THR A 74 -20.26 -17.37 -32.85
CA THR A 74 -19.66 -18.44 -33.68
C THR A 74 -18.63 -17.94 -34.70
N GLY A 75 -18.34 -16.63 -34.76
CA GLY A 75 -17.43 -16.04 -35.76
C GLY A 75 -16.32 -15.13 -35.23
N ASN A 76 -16.08 -15.06 -33.91
CA ASN A 76 -15.15 -14.07 -33.36
C ASN A 76 -13.75 -14.65 -33.10
N THR A 77 -12.71 -13.96 -33.58
CA THR A 77 -11.31 -14.33 -33.39
C THR A 77 -10.92 -14.27 -31.90
N LEU A 78 -9.94 -15.11 -31.49
CA LEU A 78 -9.50 -15.39 -30.11
C LEU A 78 -9.06 -14.15 -29.26
N ASP A 79 -9.11 -12.94 -29.81
CA ASP A 79 -8.61 -11.71 -29.20
C ASP A 79 -9.68 -10.66 -28.88
N ARG A 80 -10.96 -10.85 -29.25
CA ARG A 80 -12.01 -9.86 -28.93
C ARG A 80 -12.59 -10.05 -27.53
N ILE A 81 -12.64 -8.93 -26.79
CA ILE A 81 -13.29 -8.80 -25.48
C ILE A 81 -14.77 -8.46 -25.73
N ASN A 82 -15.69 -9.26 -25.18
CA ASN A 82 -17.13 -9.09 -25.33
C ASN A 82 -17.74 -8.56 -24.02
N PRO A 83 -18.27 -7.32 -23.98
CA PRO A 83 -18.94 -6.81 -22.80
C PRO A 83 -20.19 -7.65 -22.49
N ALA A 84 -20.34 -8.08 -21.24
CA ALA A 84 -21.53 -8.75 -20.73
C ALA A 84 -22.46 -7.76 -20.01
N MET A 85 -21.85 -6.79 -19.32
CA MET A 85 -22.55 -5.72 -18.62
C MET A 85 -21.68 -4.46 -18.60
N SER A 86 -22.29 -3.28 -18.69
CA SER A 86 -21.64 -2.01 -18.39
C SER A 86 -22.46 -1.20 -17.40
N LEU A 87 -21.78 -0.50 -16.51
CA LEU A 87 -22.34 0.53 -15.63
C LEU A 87 -21.80 1.88 -16.09
N GLY A 88 -22.65 2.71 -16.67
CA GLY A 88 -22.30 4.09 -17.03
C GLY A 88 -22.12 4.94 -15.78
N VAL A 89 -21.15 5.84 -15.81
CA VAL A 89 -20.85 6.80 -14.74
C VAL A 89 -20.81 8.18 -15.36
N THR A 90 -21.71 9.06 -14.93
CA THR A 90 -21.73 10.46 -15.36
C THR A 90 -20.55 11.22 -14.76
N GLY A 91 -19.93 12.08 -15.56
CA GLY A 91 -18.83 12.93 -15.14
C GLY A 91 -19.29 14.05 -14.19
N ILE A 92 -18.32 14.68 -13.55
CA ILE A 92 -18.51 15.89 -12.74
C ILE A 92 -17.71 17.00 -13.42
N ALA A 93 -18.39 18.04 -13.90
CA ALA A 93 -17.76 19.13 -14.62
C ALA A 93 -16.54 19.70 -13.86
N GLY A 94 -15.38 19.73 -14.52
CA GLY A 94 -14.12 20.20 -13.95
C GLY A 94 -13.44 19.28 -12.94
N LYS A 95 -14.03 18.13 -12.59
CA LYS A 95 -13.47 17.19 -11.60
C LYS A 95 -13.27 15.78 -12.12
N ALA A 96 -14.18 15.26 -12.93
CA ALA A 96 -14.11 13.90 -13.46
C ALA A 96 -14.79 13.80 -14.81
N PHE A 97 -14.17 13.07 -15.74
CA PHE A 97 -14.80 12.71 -17.01
C PHE A 97 -15.90 11.68 -16.80
N GLU A 98 -16.86 11.68 -17.71
CA GLU A 98 -17.85 10.62 -17.81
C GLU A 98 -17.20 9.34 -18.37
N GLY A 99 -17.80 8.17 -18.08
CA GLY A 99 -17.24 6.89 -18.48
C GLY A 99 -18.14 5.71 -18.17
N ALA A 100 -17.56 4.51 -18.15
CA ALA A 100 -18.27 3.30 -17.75
C ALA A 100 -17.33 2.24 -17.16
N PHE A 101 -17.85 1.48 -16.20
CA PHE A 101 -17.27 0.22 -15.77
C PHE A 101 -17.83 -0.91 -16.62
N ILE A 102 -16.95 -1.68 -17.26
CA ILE A 102 -17.36 -2.78 -18.13
C ILE A 102 -16.98 -4.09 -17.48
N PHE A 103 -17.97 -4.99 -17.34
CA PHE A 103 -17.80 -6.40 -17.05
C PHE A 103 -17.79 -7.13 -18.39
N ALA A 104 -16.62 -7.59 -18.82
CA ALA A 104 -16.48 -8.26 -20.10
C ALA A 104 -15.97 -9.68 -19.95
N THR A 105 -16.33 -10.52 -20.93
CA THR A 105 -15.85 -11.88 -21.11
C THR A 105 -14.91 -11.96 -22.31
N ARG A 106 -14.01 -12.95 -22.33
CA ARG A 106 -13.14 -13.23 -23.47
C ARG A 106 -13.13 -14.74 -23.71
N ALA A 107 -13.09 -15.16 -24.97
CA ALA A 107 -12.86 -16.56 -25.31
C ALA A 107 -11.44 -16.98 -24.86
N GLY A 108 -11.31 -18.09 -24.13
CA GLY A 108 -10.01 -18.60 -23.69
C GLY A 108 -9.07 -18.87 -24.88
N ARG A 109 -7.77 -18.62 -24.70
CA ARG A 109 -6.74 -18.83 -25.73
C ARG A 109 -6.21 -20.26 -25.60
N GLY A 110 -6.44 -21.13 -26.59
CA GLY A 110 -5.82 -22.46 -26.65
C GLY A 110 -6.66 -23.57 -27.30
N GLY A 111 -5.97 -24.51 -27.94
CA GLY A 111 -6.57 -25.73 -28.48
C GLY A 111 -7.02 -26.68 -27.36
N SER A 112 -8.30 -27.02 -27.40
CA SER A 112 -9.04 -28.16 -26.82
C SER A 112 -8.84 -28.66 -25.37
N TYR A 113 -7.79 -28.36 -24.60
CA TYR A 113 -7.62 -29.02 -23.28
C TYR A 113 -7.32 -28.11 -22.09
N VAL A 114 -7.05 -26.82 -22.29
CA VAL A 114 -7.01 -25.83 -21.21
C VAL A 114 -7.62 -24.53 -21.74
N LYS A 115 -8.95 -24.49 -21.89
CA LYS A 115 -9.61 -23.20 -22.10
C LYS A 115 -9.48 -22.44 -20.78
N ASP A 116 -8.90 -21.24 -20.78
CA ASP A 116 -8.69 -20.36 -19.60
C ASP A 116 -9.98 -19.96 -18.82
N GLY A 117 -11.11 -20.63 -19.08
CA GLY A 117 -12.41 -20.31 -18.52
C GLY A 117 -12.92 -18.94 -18.97
N PHE A 118 -14.06 -18.54 -18.42
CA PHE A 118 -14.54 -17.16 -18.53
C PHE A 118 -13.55 -16.24 -17.82
N SER A 119 -13.26 -15.07 -18.38
CA SER A 119 -12.46 -14.06 -17.69
C SER A 119 -13.32 -12.83 -17.46
N LEU A 120 -13.47 -12.38 -16.22
CA LEU A 120 -14.05 -11.09 -15.88
C LEU A 120 -12.95 -10.03 -15.93
N TYR A 121 -13.17 -9.00 -16.75
CA TYR A 121 -12.37 -7.79 -16.73
C TYR A 121 -13.20 -6.66 -16.13
N LEU A 122 -12.61 -5.86 -15.25
CA LEU A 122 -13.04 -4.52 -14.91
C LEU A 122 -12.12 -3.54 -15.64
N ARG A 123 -12.68 -2.57 -16.36
CA ARG A 123 -11.93 -1.50 -17.07
C ARG A 123 -12.65 -0.18 -16.91
N ALA A 124 -11.89 0.91 -17.01
CA ALA A 124 -12.44 2.25 -17.20
C ALA A 124 -12.41 2.61 -18.69
N LEU A 125 -13.42 3.34 -19.14
CA LEU A 125 -13.47 3.99 -20.44
C LEU A 125 -13.41 5.50 -20.23
N ASP A 126 -12.44 6.17 -20.85
CA ASP A 126 -12.36 7.63 -20.93
C ASP A 126 -13.03 8.09 -22.24
N THR A 127 -14.05 8.95 -22.13
CA THR A 127 -14.86 9.41 -23.29
C THR A 127 -14.26 10.60 -24.04
N SER A 128 -13.04 11.03 -23.72
CA SER A 128 -12.28 11.98 -24.55
C SER A 128 -12.31 11.59 -26.04
N PRO A 129 -12.21 12.53 -27.00
CA PRO A 129 -12.34 12.25 -28.43
C PRO A 129 -11.39 11.13 -28.87
N GLY A 130 -11.90 9.89 -29.00
CA GLY A 130 -11.11 8.69 -29.25
C GLY A 130 -11.41 7.48 -28.35
N GLY A 131 -12.15 7.63 -27.24
CA GLY A 131 -12.78 6.52 -26.49
C GLY A 131 -11.85 5.36 -26.10
N GLN A 132 -10.75 5.63 -25.38
CA GLN A 132 -9.77 4.59 -25.04
C GLN A 132 -10.13 3.83 -23.77
N LEU A 133 -10.10 2.49 -23.85
CA LEU A 133 -10.22 1.62 -22.68
C LEU A 133 -8.90 1.58 -21.93
N SER A 134 -8.97 1.65 -20.59
CA SER A 134 -7.84 1.34 -19.73
C SER A 134 -7.37 -0.11 -19.93
N PRO A 135 -6.13 -0.44 -19.56
CA PRO A 135 -5.78 -1.81 -19.20
C PRO A 135 -6.77 -2.38 -18.17
N GLY A 136 -6.82 -3.70 -17.99
CA GLY A 136 -7.65 -4.30 -16.94
C GLY A 136 -7.31 -3.67 -15.58
N LEU A 137 -8.30 -3.26 -14.80
CA LEU A 137 -8.12 -2.76 -13.43
C LEU A 137 -8.21 -3.90 -12.41
N LEU A 138 -9.09 -4.86 -12.70
CA LEU A 138 -9.21 -6.14 -12.02
C LEU A 138 -9.50 -7.20 -13.08
N ILE A 139 -8.83 -8.34 -13.01
CA ILE A 139 -9.03 -9.46 -13.92
C ILE A 139 -9.24 -10.72 -13.09
N VAL A 140 -10.40 -11.36 -13.19
CA VAL A 140 -10.65 -12.67 -12.58
C VAL A 140 -10.78 -13.68 -13.70
N ARG A 141 -9.97 -14.73 -13.71
CA ARG A 141 -9.98 -15.77 -14.74
C ARG A 141 -10.63 -17.05 -14.22
N GLY A 142 -11.25 -17.81 -15.11
CA GLY A 142 -11.98 -19.03 -14.76
C GLY A 142 -11.07 -20.21 -14.36
N ASN A 143 -9.76 -20.02 -14.44
CA ASN A 143 -8.74 -20.91 -13.86
C ASN A 143 -8.33 -20.50 -12.43
N GLY A 144 -9.04 -19.56 -11.79
CA GLY A 144 -8.86 -19.17 -10.40
C GLY A 144 -7.88 -18.01 -10.16
N TYR A 145 -7.23 -17.50 -11.20
CA TYR A 145 -6.32 -16.35 -11.04
C TYR A 145 -7.08 -15.04 -10.92
N VAL A 146 -6.75 -14.26 -9.90
CA VAL A 146 -7.11 -12.84 -9.78
C VAL A 146 -5.85 -12.01 -10.05
N THR A 147 -5.90 -11.12 -11.03
CA THR A 147 -4.81 -10.22 -11.39
C THR A 147 -5.23 -8.78 -11.15
N ILE A 148 -4.43 -8.06 -10.37
CA ILE A 148 -4.48 -6.60 -10.24
C ILE A 148 -3.18 -6.08 -10.87
N PRO A 149 -3.22 -5.52 -12.09
CA PRO A 149 -2.00 -5.18 -12.80
C PRO A 149 -1.30 -3.96 -12.17
N LYS A 150 0.03 -4.03 -12.17
CA LYS A 150 0.98 -3.16 -11.45
C LYS A 150 1.13 -3.56 -9.98
N TYR A 151 0.62 -2.76 -9.05
CA TYR A 151 0.75 -2.99 -7.63
C TYR A 151 -0.61 -2.76 -6.98
N VAL A 152 -0.89 -3.52 -5.92
CA VAL A 152 -2.03 -3.29 -5.06
C VAL A 152 -1.66 -2.14 -4.13
N ARG A 153 -2.19 -0.94 -4.38
CA ARG A 153 -2.07 0.20 -3.46
C ARG A 153 -3.26 0.16 -2.51
N ILE A 154 -2.99 0.00 -1.22
CA ILE A 154 -4.01 0.01 -0.17
C ILE A 154 -3.73 1.25 0.69
N GLY A 155 -4.66 2.21 0.69
CA GLY A 155 -4.49 3.57 1.24
C GLY A 155 -4.40 4.66 0.15
N THR A 156 -4.76 5.91 0.48
CA THR A 156 -4.68 7.06 -0.43
C THR A 156 -3.42 7.90 -0.15
N PRO A 157 -2.90 8.65 -1.14
CA PRO A 157 -1.89 9.69 -0.91
C PRO A 157 -2.51 11.01 -0.39
N GLU A 158 -3.81 11.05 -0.09
CA GLU A 158 -4.49 12.26 0.41
C GLU A 158 -4.25 12.41 1.91
N GLU A 159 -3.38 13.38 2.18
CA GLU A 159 -3.15 14.22 3.36
C GLU A 159 -4.32 14.29 4.37
N TYR A 160 -4.51 13.21 5.15
CA TYR A 160 -5.10 13.31 6.48
C TYR A 160 -4.04 12.83 7.47
N ASP A 161 -3.49 13.78 8.23
CA ASP A 161 -2.28 13.64 9.06
C ASP A 161 -2.35 12.60 10.20
N ASP A 162 -3.44 11.84 10.35
CA ASP A 162 -3.59 10.95 11.52
C ASP A 162 -4.38 9.65 11.27
N THR A 163 -4.61 9.24 10.02
CA THR A 163 -5.39 8.01 9.75
C THR A 163 -4.49 6.85 9.35
N TYR A 164 -4.20 5.95 10.29
CA TYR A 164 -3.57 4.66 9.99
C TYR A 164 -4.50 3.83 9.10
N TYR A 165 -4.22 3.77 7.79
CA TYR A 165 -4.96 2.91 6.87
C TYR A 165 -4.43 1.48 6.93
N SER A 166 -4.98 0.69 7.86
CA SER A 166 -4.71 -0.75 7.95
C SER A 166 -5.50 -1.52 6.88
N VAL A 167 -4.88 -2.54 6.27
CA VAL A 167 -5.55 -3.52 5.39
C VAL A 167 -6.69 -4.24 6.14
N ILE A 168 -6.57 -4.37 7.46
CA ILE A 168 -7.55 -5.01 8.34
C ILE A 168 -7.76 -4.10 9.57
N GLN A 169 -8.89 -3.42 9.61
CA GLN A 169 -9.22 -2.42 10.65
C GLN A 169 -9.96 -2.98 11.86
N ASN A 170 -9.82 -4.28 12.18
CA ASN A 170 -10.42 -4.79 13.40
C ASN A 170 -9.39 -4.74 14.56
N PRO A 171 -9.43 -3.72 15.44
CA PRO A 171 -8.51 -3.62 16.57
C PRO A 171 -8.71 -4.74 17.61
N ASN A 172 -9.81 -5.50 17.52
CA ASN A 172 -10.16 -6.57 18.44
C ASN A 172 -9.83 -7.96 17.89
N GLN A 173 -8.91 -8.07 16.93
CA GLN A 173 -8.47 -9.38 16.46
C GLN A 173 -7.70 -10.12 17.56
N VAL A 174 -8.01 -11.40 17.71
CA VAL A 174 -7.29 -12.29 18.63
C VAL A 174 -5.89 -12.55 18.06
N GLU A 175 -4.87 -12.39 18.89
CA GLU A 175 -3.49 -12.74 18.56
C GLU A 175 -3.39 -14.15 17.94
N GLY A 176 -2.56 -14.32 16.92
CA GLY A 176 -2.39 -15.58 16.20
C GLY A 176 -3.40 -15.81 15.06
N THR A 177 -4.43 -14.98 14.94
CA THR A 177 -5.34 -15.01 13.77
C THR A 177 -4.58 -14.67 12.49
N ARG A 178 -4.85 -15.38 11.38
CA ARG A 178 -4.20 -15.10 10.08
C ARG A 178 -4.79 -13.84 9.45
N ASN A 179 -3.93 -12.87 9.12
CA ASN A 179 -4.28 -11.65 8.39
C ASN A 179 -3.96 -11.73 6.91
N LEU A 180 -2.85 -12.38 6.56
CA LEU A 180 -2.48 -12.67 5.17
C LEU A 180 -1.82 -14.04 5.11
N GLU A 181 -2.28 -14.89 4.20
CA GLU A 181 -1.69 -16.19 3.93
C GLU A 181 -1.42 -16.34 2.44
N ILE A 182 -0.14 -16.53 2.12
CA ILE A 182 0.31 -17.02 0.82
C ILE A 182 0.75 -18.46 1.06
N VAL A 183 -0.11 -19.41 0.67
CA VAL A 183 0.06 -20.84 0.92
C VAL A 183 1.46 -21.29 0.47
N ASN A 184 2.16 -22.02 1.36
CA ASN A 184 3.53 -22.50 1.15
C ASN A 184 4.58 -21.40 0.90
N SER A 185 4.31 -20.16 1.32
CA SER A 185 5.27 -19.05 1.20
C SER A 185 5.36 -18.25 2.50
N ALA A 186 4.35 -17.45 2.82
CA ALA A 186 4.39 -16.56 3.98
C ALA A 186 3.01 -16.45 4.64
N ILE A 187 3.01 -16.46 5.97
CA ILE A 187 1.80 -16.27 6.78
C ILE A 187 2.07 -15.13 7.75
N PHE A 188 1.22 -14.11 7.70
CA PHE A 188 1.23 -12.97 8.61
C PHE A 188 0.08 -13.13 9.59
N ASN A 189 0.41 -13.37 10.86
CA ASN A 189 -0.55 -13.48 11.94
C ASN A 189 -0.67 -12.15 12.69
N VAL A 190 -1.82 -11.95 13.34
CA VAL A 190 -2.04 -10.85 14.28
C VAL A 190 -1.08 -11.00 15.46
N GLY A 191 -0.19 -10.02 15.64
CA GLY A 191 0.59 -9.87 16.88
C GLY A 191 -0.23 -9.17 17.96
N ALA A 192 0.26 -9.13 19.20
CA ALA A 192 -0.46 -8.49 20.31
C ALA A 192 0.02 -7.06 20.59
N THR A 193 1.26 -6.93 21.06
CA THR A 193 1.85 -5.66 21.53
C THR A 193 3.32 -5.59 21.18
N GLY A 194 3.91 -4.39 21.19
CA GLY A 194 5.32 -4.18 20.85
C GLY A 194 5.52 -4.01 19.34
N TYR A 195 5.22 -2.81 18.85
CA TYR A 195 5.62 -2.39 17.52
C TYR A 195 7.14 -2.21 17.50
N GLY A 196 7.79 -2.69 16.43
CA GLY A 196 9.19 -2.34 16.17
C GLY A 196 9.35 -0.81 16.08
N ASN A 197 10.51 -0.30 16.50
CA ASN A 197 10.82 1.13 16.37
C ASN A 197 10.70 1.56 14.91
N GLY A 198 9.97 2.63 14.70
CA GLY A 198 9.57 3.06 13.39
C GLY A 198 10.44 4.09 12.69
N SER A 199 11.33 4.75 13.41
CA SER A 199 12.00 5.95 12.92
C SER A 199 13.05 5.67 11.85
N GLU A 200 13.53 4.43 11.72
CA GLU A 200 14.66 4.07 10.84
C GLU A 200 14.50 2.69 10.17
N CYS A 201 13.27 2.21 9.97
CA CYS A 201 13.04 0.93 9.30
C CYS A 201 12.01 1.03 8.16
N VAL A 202 12.21 0.20 7.14
CA VAL A 202 11.25 0.02 6.03
C VAL A 202 10.16 -1.01 6.36
N MET A 203 10.39 -1.86 7.37
CA MET A 203 9.48 -2.93 7.80
C MET A 203 9.44 -3.01 9.32
N ARG A 204 8.24 -2.94 9.89
CA ARG A 204 7.97 -3.16 11.31
C ARG A 204 7.21 -4.46 11.47
N VAL A 205 7.65 -5.31 12.39
CA VAL A 205 6.98 -6.58 12.70
C VAL A 205 6.68 -6.62 14.18
N THR A 206 5.41 -6.72 14.54
CA THR A 206 4.97 -6.87 15.93
C THR A 206 5.37 -8.26 16.47
N GLN A 207 5.45 -8.38 17.79
CA GLN A 207 5.72 -9.67 18.44
C GLN A 207 4.43 -10.33 18.95
N THR A 208 4.50 -11.64 19.15
CA THR A 208 3.51 -12.39 19.95
C THR A 208 3.69 -12.09 21.44
N SER A 209 2.62 -11.95 22.22
CA SER A 209 2.72 -11.73 23.67
C SER A 209 3.20 -12.99 24.41
N LEU A 210 2.85 -14.18 23.92
CA LEU A 210 3.18 -15.45 24.58
C LEU A 210 4.66 -15.84 24.42
N THR A 211 5.25 -15.62 23.24
CA THR A 211 6.63 -16.08 22.95
C THR A 211 7.64 -14.97 22.70
N GLY A 212 7.18 -13.71 22.56
CA GLY A 212 8.04 -12.58 22.19
C GLY A 212 8.63 -12.66 20.77
N ARG A 213 8.20 -13.63 19.93
CA ARG A 213 8.70 -13.79 18.57
C ARG A 213 7.96 -12.89 17.60
N SER A 214 8.70 -12.21 16.73
CA SER A 214 8.15 -11.49 15.57
C SER A 214 8.35 -12.24 14.26
N ILE A 215 9.46 -12.99 14.14
CA ILE A 215 9.85 -13.70 12.93
C ILE A 215 10.19 -15.15 13.29
N ASN A 216 9.71 -16.09 12.49
CA ASN A 216 10.07 -17.50 12.57
C ASN A 216 10.28 -18.05 11.15
N ALA A 217 11.51 -18.46 10.84
CA ALA A 217 11.88 -19.01 9.54
C ALA A 217 12.20 -20.50 9.70
N ALA A 218 11.54 -21.37 8.94
CA ALA A 218 11.83 -22.81 8.94
C ALA A 218 13.13 -23.16 8.19
N GLY A 219 13.64 -22.23 7.37
CA GLY A 219 14.93 -22.34 6.68
C GLY A 219 15.94 -21.30 7.17
N THR A 220 17.02 -21.12 6.42
CA THR A 220 18.06 -20.14 6.73
C THR A 220 17.61 -18.71 6.43
N ILE A 221 18.04 -17.75 7.25
CA ILE A 221 17.99 -16.33 6.93
C ILE A 221 19.30 -15.96 6.23
N ASN A 222 19.21 -15.42 5.02
CA ASN A 222 20.35 -14.88 4.31
C ASN A 222 20.40 -13.35 4.50
N ALA A 223 21.47 -12.86 5.09
CA ALA A 223 21.77 -11.45 5.26
C ALA A 223 23.15 -11.18 4.67
N SER A 224 23.37 -9.97 4.14
CA SER A 224 24.58 -9.66 3.37
C SER A 224 25.87 -9.72 4.19
N GLY A 225 25.81 -9.33 5.47
CA GLY A 225 26.96 -9.29 6.36
C GLY A 225 27.51 -10.68 6.73
N ALA A 226 28.70 -10.72 7.33
CA ALA A 226 29.41 -11.97 7.60
C ALA A 226 29.73 -12.23 9.09
N ASP A 227 29.41 -11.27 9.96
CA ASP A 227 29.67 -11.36 11.40
C ASP A 227 28.45 -11.05 12.27
N TYR A 228 28.47 -11.59 13.48
CA TYR A 228 27.60 -11.14 14.56
C TYR A 228 28.32 -10.06 15.36
N ALA A 229 27.70 -8.90 15.49
CA ALA A 229 28.23 -7.79 16.25
C ALA A 229 27.30 -7.34 17.38
N GLU A 230 27.85 -6.69 18.39
CA GLU A 230 27.08 -6.00 19.42
C GLU A 230 27.50 -4.54 19.53
N TYR A 231 26.55 -3.66 19.85
CA TYR A 231 26.88 -2.29 20.24
C TYR A 231 27.57 -2.29 21.60
N MET A 232 28.79 -1.75 21.66
CA MET A 232 29.54 -1.54 22.89
C MET A 232 29.83 -0.06 23.11
N PHE A 233 29.70 0.39 24.36
CA PHE A 233 30.03 1.76 24.75
C PHE A 233 31.53 1.99 24.76
N LYS A 234 31.93 3.17 24.32
CA LYS A 234 33.31 3.65 24.37
C LYS A 234 33.60 4.26 25.74
N ALA A 235 34.80 4.02 26.25
CA ALA A 235 35.32 4.77 27.37
C ALA A 235 35.42 6.27 26.96
N PRO A 236 35.24 7.24 27.88
CA PRO A 236 35.28 8.67 27.53
C PRO A 236 36.57 9.12 26.84
N ALA A 237 37.67 8.41 27.08
CA ALA A 237 38.98 8.69 26.51
C ALA A 237 39.28 7.94 25.20
N CYS A 238 38.38 7.07 24.76
CA CYS A 238 38.55 6.25 23.55
C CYS A 238 38.27 7.10 22.30
N GLY A 239 39.27 7.18 21.41
CA GLY A 239 39.20 7.94 20.17
C GLY A 239 38.24 7.35 19.13
N VAL A 240 38.34 7.82 17.89
CA VAL A 240 37.57 7.25 16.77
C VAL A 240 38.13 5.88 16.42
N VAL A 241 37.25 4.87 16.33
CA VAL A 241 37.61 3.50 15.96
C VAL A 241 37.22 3.28 14.50
N ALA A 242 38.15 2.90 13.63
CA ALA A 242 37.87 2.59 12.22
C ALA A 242 37.27 1.18 12.08
N ALA A 243 36.45 0.95 11.05
CA ALA A 243 35.95 -0.40 10.74
C ALA A 243 37.14 -1.35 10.47
N GLY A 244 37.12 -2.56 11.03
CA GLY A 244 38.23 -3.52 10.96
C GLY A 244 39.41 -3.23 11.89
N GLN A 245 39.35 -2.17 12.71
CA GLN A 245 40.39 -1.87 13.69
C GLN A 245 40.34 -2.83 14.88
N VAL A 246 41.51 -3.27 15.33
CA VAL A 246 41.67 -3.99 16.60
C VAL A 246 41.51 -3.01 17.75
N ILE A 247 40.66 -3.35 18.72
CA ILE A 247 40.30 -2.48 19.84
C ILE A 247 40.38 -3.26 21.15
N GLY A 248 40.63 -2.55 22.25
CA GLY A 248 40.62 -3.10 23.59
C GLY A 248 39.25 -3.03 24.26
N ILE A 249 39.00 -3.94 25.18
CA ILE A 249 37.88 -3.90 26.13
C ILE A 249 38.48 -3.69 27.51
N GLY A 250 38.06 -2.64 28.19
CA GLY A 250 38.51 -2.28 29.53
C GLY A 250 37.83 -3.08 30.64
N ALA A 251 38.33 -2.94 31.86
CA ALA A 251 37.78 -3.62 33.03
C ALA A 251 36.34 -3.20 33.39
N ASP A 252 35.89 -2.04 32.89
CA ASP A 252 34.51 -1.57 32.99
C ASP A 252 33.60 -2.08 31.86
N GLY A 253 34.11 -2.93 30.98
CA GLY A 253 33.39 -3.48 29.83
C GLY A 253 33.25 -2.52 28.66
N LYS A 254 33.92 -1.35 28.68
CA LYS A 254 33.88 -0.37 27.59
C LYS A 254 35.06 -0.48 26.64
N LEU A 255 34.88 0.04 25.43
CA LEU A 255 35.93 0.08 24.41
C LEU A 255 37.00 1.09 24.77
N THR A 256 38.25 0.69 24.57
CA THR A 256 39.42 1.54 24.75
C THR A 256 40.40 1.33 23.59
N ASP A 257 40.98 2.42 23.11
CA ASP A 257 42.09 2.42 22.16
C ASP A 257 43.46 2.38 22.87
N ARG A 258 43.48 2.39 24.20
CA ARG A 258 44.70 2.39 25.01
C ARG A 258 45.08 0.98 25.45
N TRP A 259 46.32 0.59 25.17
CA TRP A 259 46.84 -0.73 25.53
C TRP A 259 46.79 -0.99 27.04
N ALA A 260 47.18 0.00 27.84
CA ALA A 260 47.27 -0.15 29.29
C ALA A 260 45.92 -0.38 29.99
N ASP A 261 44.83 0.06 29.36
CA ASP A 261 43.47 -0.05 29.92
C ASP A 261 42.77 -1.33 29.44
N ALA A 262 43.29 -2.01 28.41
CA ALA A 262 42.67 -3.17 27.80
C ALA A 262 42.95 -4.46 28.59
N ILE A 263 41.89 -5.20 28.94
CA ILE A 263 41.97 -6.53 29.55
C ILE A 263 41.62 -7.66 28.55
N SER A 264 40.94 -7.31 27.46
CA SER A 264 40.62 -8.18 26.33
C SER A 264 40.65 -7.38 25.04
N PHE A 265 40.61 -8.05 23.90
CA PHE A 265 40.71 -7.42 22.58
C PHE A 265 39.68 -7.99 21.63
N ALA A 266 39.20 -7.14 20.73
CA ALA A 266 38.22 -7.46 19.72
C ALA A 266 38.52 -6.69 18.42
N VAL A 267 37.68 -6.88 17.41
CA VAL A 267 37.73 -6.13 16.16
C VAL A 267 36.41 -5.40 15.93
N LYS A 268 36.48 -4.13 15.51
CA LYS A 268 35.30 -3.40 15.08
C LYS A 268 34.73 -4.02 13.81
N SER A 269 33.45 -4.39 13.85
CA SER A 269 32.72 -4.98 12.73
C SER A 269 32.72 -4.04 11.52
N THR A 270 32.81 -4.63 10.33
CA THR A 270 32.71 -3.89 9.06
C THR A 270 31.31 -3.97 8.46
N ASP A 271 30.69 -5.15 8.48
CA ASP A 271 29.39 -5.42 7.84
C ASP A 271 28.68 -6.60 8.53
N PRO A 272 28.01 -6.36 9.68
CA PRO A 272 27.39 -7.42 10.47
C PRO A 272 26.08 -7.91 9.85
N CYS A 273 25.86 -9.23 9.87
CA CYS A 273 24.58 -9.83 9.47
C CYS A 273 23.49 -9.69 10.55
N MET A 274 23.92 -9.55 11.81
CA MET A 274 23.06 -9.37 12.96
C MET A 274 23.77 -8.45 13.95
N VAL A 275 23.01 -7.51 14.53
CA VAL A 275 23.52 -6.59 15.54
C VAL A 275 22.70 -6.73 16.83
N GLY A 276 23.37 -7.15 17.90
CA GLY A 276 22.82 -7.19 19.25
C GLY A 276 23.06 -5.90 20.02
N GLY A 277 22.41 -5.77 21.18
CA GLY A 277 22.68 -4.68 22.11
C GLY A 277 22.21 -3.29 21.66
N ASP A 278 21.30 -3.20 20.68
CA ASP A 278 20.75 -1.93 20.17
C ASP A 278 19.81 -1.26 21.18
N LYS A 279 20.39 -0.79 22.28
CA LYS A 279 19.72 -0.12 23.41
C LYS A 279 20.39 1.20 23.79
N TRP A 280 21.43 1.60 23.06
CA TRP A 280 22.30 2.73 23.40
C TRP A 280 21.58 4.09 23.40
N SER A 281 20.52 4.23 22.62
CA SER A 281 19.71 5.45 22.52
C SER A 281 18.45 5.44 23.40
N GLN A 282 18.17 4.37 24.14
CA GLN A 282 16.91 4.22 24.89
C GLN A 282 16.67 5.37 25.89
N GLN A 283 17.73 5.97 26.42
CA GLN A 283 17.66 7.09 27.35
C GLN A 283 17.08 8.38 26.74
N LEU A 284 17.05 8.52 25.40
CA LEU A 284 16.46 9.69 24.74
C LEU A 284 14.93 9.64 24.68
N GLY A 285 14.33 8.49 24.94
CA GLY A 285 12.89 8.30 24.79
C GLY A 285 12.44 8.28 23.32
N GLN A 286 11.17 8.59 23.09
CA GLN A 286 10.59 8.62 21.74
C GLN A 286 10.94 9.92 21.03
N ARG A 287 11.30 9.81 19.75
CA ARG A 287 11.46 10.98 18.88
C ARG A 287 10.15 11.78 18.84
N PRO A 288 10.18 13.12 19.01
CA PRO A 288 9.00 13.95 18.81
C PRO A 288 8.38 13.73 17.42
N ALA A 289 7.06 13.89 17.33
CA ALA A 289 6.35 13.77 16.05
C ALA A 289 6.94 14.74 15.02
N SER A 290 7.15 14.25 13.80
CA SER A 290 7.52 15.11 12.69
C SER A 290 6.40 16.12 12.44
N VAL A 291 6.78 17.38 12.24
CA VAL A 291 5.85 18.47 11.95
C VAL A 291 5.92 18.83 10.46
N THR A 292 4.79 19.21 9.89
CA THR A 292 4.71 19.79 8.54
C THR A 292 4.47 21.29 8.65
N ARG A 293 5.12 22.06 7.79
CA ARG A 293 4.96 23.52 7.75
C ARG A 293 3.58 23.86 7.24
N ALA A 294 2.82 24.64 8.01
CA ALA A 294 1.56 25.20 7.52
C ALA A 294 1.85 26.26 6.46
N LEU A 295 1.28 26.08 5.27
CA LEU A 295 1.38 27.05 4.18
C LEU A 295 0.18 28.00 4.19
N ASP A 296 0.38 29.19 3.65
CA ASP A 296 -0.70 30.14 3.41
C ASP A 296 -1.80 29.48 2.58
N ARG A 297 -3.05 29.60 3.04
CA ARG A 297 -4.21 29.06 2.33
C ARG A 297 -5.41 29.99 2.42
N VAL A 298 -6.38 29.77 1.56
CA VAL A 298 -7.64 30.51 1.55
C VAL A 298 -8.77 29.55 1.86
N GLU A 299 -9.56 29.86 2.88
CA GLU A 299 -10.75 29.08 3.24
C GLU A 299 -12.03 29.84 2.89
N SER A 300 -13.01 29.11 2.34
CA SER A 300 -14.34 29.66 2.06
C SER A 300 -15.22 29.55 3.30
N MET A 301 -15.53 30.69 3.93
CA MET A 301 -16.43 30.74 5.08
C MET A 301 -17.81 31.23 4.68
N LEU A 302 -18.85 30.63 5.24
CA LEU A 302 -20.23 31.07 5.02
C LEU A 302 -20.43 32.48 5.61
N ALA A 303 -20.84 33.43 4.77
CA ALA A 303 -21.14 34.81 5.15
C ALA A 303 -22.65 35.03 5.35
N SER A 304 -23.50 34.34 4.58
CA SER A 304 -24.94 34.28 4.87
C SER A 304 -25.55 32.98 4.35
N GLU A 305 -26.45 32.40 5.15
CA GLU A 305 -27.19 31.19 4.79
C GLU A 305 -28.11 31.42 3.60
N ALA A 306 -28.42 30.34 2.88
CA ALA A 306 -29.43 30.39 1.84
C ALA A 306 -30.82 30.63 2.47
N GLN A 307 -31.59 31.55 1.91
CA GLN A 307 -32.97 31.80 2.31
C GLN A 307 -33.92 31.24 1.25
N PRO A 308 -34.90 30.40 1.62
CA PRO A 308 -35.89 29.89 0.67
C PRO A 308 -36.80 31.02 0.19
N ALA A 309 -37.43 30.83 -0.98
CA ALA A 309 -38.44 31.77 -1.44
C ALA A 309 -39.66 31.74 -0.51
N VAL A 310 -40.22 32.91 -0.23
CA VAL A 310 -41.49 33.07 0.49
C VAL A 310 -42.54 33.45 -0.55
N GLU A 311 -43.60 32.66 -0.67
CA GLU A 311 -44.70 32.96 -1.58
C GLU A 311 -45.51 34.18 -1.14
N ALA A 312 -46.15 34.85 -2.09
CA ALA A 312 -47.00 36.01 -1.79
C ALA A 312 -48.25 35.56 -1.02
N ILE A 313 -48.61 36.30 0.03
CA ILE A 313 -49.79 36.03 0.86
C ILE A 313 -50.88 37.04 0.50
N TYR A 314 -52.08 36.53 0.21
CA TYR A 314 -53.26 37.32 -0.15
C TYR A 314 -54.41 37.07 0.82
N ASP A 315 -55.22 38.08 1.07
CA ASP A 315 -56.55 37.96 1.69
C ASP A 315 -57.60 38.46 0.70
N GLY A 316 -58.31 37.50 0.08
CA GLY A 316 -59.14 37.76 -1.09
C GLY A 316 -58.31 38.23 -2.29
N LEU A 317 -58.63 39.40 -2.84
CA LEU A 317 -57.88 40.04 -3.94
C LEU A 317 -56.82 41.05 -3.45
N THR A 318 -56.67 41.22 -2.14
CA THR A 318 -55.76 42.20 -1.55
C THR A 318 -54.44 41.52 -1.19
N LEU A 319 -53.34 42.02 -1.74
CA LEU A 319 -51.99 41.56 -1.40
C LEU A 319 -51.64 42.00 0.02
N LEU A 320 -51.42 41.04 0.91
CA LEU A 320 -50.99 41.31 2.29
C LEU A 320 -49.47 41.33 2.39
N THR A 321 -48.77 40.42 1.71
CA THR A 321 -47.30 40.38 1.73
C THR A 321 -46.76 39.92 0.38
N PRO A 322 -45.86 40.68 -0.27
CA PRO A 322 -45.31 40.31 -1.57
C PRO A 322 -44.40 39.07 -1.47
N ALA A 323 -44.27 38.34 -2.57
CA ALA A 323 -43.34 37.22 -2.65
C ALA A 323 -41.89 37.70 -2.49
N ILE A 324 -41.10 36.96 -1.72
CA ILE A 324 -39.66 37.19 -1.55
C ILE A 324 -38.92 36.06 -2.28
N PRO A 325 -38.08 36.37 -3.29
CA PRO A 325 -37.36 35.34 -4.02
C PRO A 325 -36.31 34.66 -3.13
N ALA A 326 -35.96 33.41 -3.46
CA ALA A 326 -34.90 32.69 -2.78
C ALA A 326 -33.56 33.40 -2.95
N LYS A 327 -32.74 33.39 -1.90
CA LYS A 327 -31.39 33.94 -1.90
C LYS A 327 -30.38 32.82 -1.68
N ALA A 328 -29.41 32.70 -2.58
CA ALA A 328 -28.33 31.72 -2.42
C ALA A 328 -27.42 32.07 -1.24
N ALA A 329 -26.80 31.05 -0.67
CA ALA A 329 -25.76 31.23 0.35
C ALA A 329 -24.59 32.04 -0.23
N VAL A 330 -24.08 32.99 0.55
CA VAL A 330 -22.91 33.79 0.18
C VAL A 330 -21.73 33.32 1.00
N TYR A 331 -20.61 33.07 0.33
CA TYR A 331 -19.34 32.72 0.95
C TYR A 331 -18.37 33.89 0.81
N ARG A 332 -17.50 34.06 1.81
CA ARG A 332 -16.35 34.95 1.73
C ARG A 332 -15.07 34.13 1.82
N GLU A 333 -14.09 34.53 1.03
CA GLU A 333 -12.74 33.98 1.12
C GLU A 333 -12.00 34.64 2.28
N VAL A 334 -11.48 33.82 3.19
CA VAL A 334 -10.69 34.26 4.33
C VAL A 334 -9.28 33.72 4.16
N PRO A 335 -8.25 34.59 4.04
CA PRO A 335 -6.87 34.15 4.04
C PRO A 335 -6.49 33.68 5.44
N LEU A 336 -5.90 32.49 5.51
CA LEU A 336 -5.26 31.94 6.71
C LEU A 336 -3.76 31.94 6.46
N ALA A 337 -3.04 32.71 7.27
CA ALA A 337 -1.59 32.72 7.24
C ALA A 337 -1.06 31.36 7.70
N GLY A 338 -0.05 30.86 6.98
CA GLY A 338 0.75 29.72 7.38
C GLY A 338 1.72 30.08 8.51
N ASP A 339 2.60 29.14 8.86
CA ASP A 339 3.63 29.36 9.86
C ASP A 339 4.64 30.41 9.36
N THR A 340 4.96 31.40 10.20
CA THR A 340 6.15 32.23 9.97
C THR A 340 7.42 31.38 10.03
N ASP A 341 8.55 31.90 9.52
CA ASP A 341 9.83 31.20 9.62
C ASP A 341 10.22 30.96 11.10
N GLU A 342 9.90 31.90 11.99
CA GLU A 342 10.12 31.76 13.43
C GLU A 342 9.23 30.68 14.06
N GLU A 343 7.92 30.67 13.75
CA GLU A 343 6.99 29.66 14.25
C GLU A 343 7.36 28.26 13.75
N TRP A 344 7.72 28.15 12.47
CA TRP A 344 8.23 26.92 11.88
C TRP A 344 9.51 26.43 12.57
N ALA A 345 10.48 27.33 12.81
CA ALA A 345 11.71 26.99 13.48
C ALA A 345 11.47 26.47 14.91
N VAL A 346 10.57 27.09 15.67
CA VAL A 346 10.18 26.65 17.02
C VAL A 346 9.54 25.26 16.98
N ARG A 347 8.67 25.00 16.00
CA ARG A 347 7.99 23.69 15.85
C ARG A 347 8.95 22.56 15.50
N GLN A 348 9.96 22.80 14.66
CA GLN A 348 10.93 21.75 14.29
C GLN A 348 12.05 21.54 15.34
N ALA A 349 12.30 22.54 16.19
CA ALA A 349 13.43 22.53 17.13
C ALA A 349 13.50 21.28 18.03
N PRO A 350 12.40 20.73 18.58
CA PRO A 350 12.45 19.50 19.38
C PRO A 350 12.94 18.28 18.59
N GLY A 351 12.51 18.13 17.33
CA GLY A 351 12.94 17.04 16.46
C GLY A 351 14.43 17.13 16.12
N LEU A 352 14.92 18.35 15.79
CA LEU A 352 16.34 18.59 15.56
C LEU A 352 17.20 18.36 16.80
N ALA A 353 16.73 18.78 17.98
CA ALA A 353 17.43 18.54 19.23
C ALA A 353 17.54 17.05 19.55
N PHE A 354 16.47 16.28 19.30
CA PHE A 354 16.48 14.83 19.42
C PHE A 354 17.49 14.20 18.44
N ASP A 355 17.45 14.57 17.17
CA ASP A 355 18.33 14.00 16.14
C ASP A 355 19.82 14.32 16.44
N ALA A 356 20.11 15.53 16.92
CA ALA A 356 21.45 15.91 17.37
C ALA A 356 21.91 15.11 18.60
N ALA A 357 21.02 14.89 19.57
CA ALA A 357 21.33 14.07 20.75
C ALA A 357 21.51 12.59 20.38
N LEU A 358 20.72 12.07 19.45
CA LEU A 358 20.83 10.70 18.93
C LEU A 358 22.17 10.49 18.23
N GLU A 359 22.56 11.40 17.33
CA GLU A 359 23.85 11.34 16.67
C GLU A 359 25.00 11.46 17.68
N ALA A 360 24.89 12.34 18.68
CA ALA A 360 25.89 12.45 19.75
C ALA A 360 26.05 11.13 20.53
N LEU A 361 24.96 10.44 20.86
CA LEU A 361 25.02 9.13 21.50
C LEU A 361 25.57 8.05 20.58
N ARG A 362 25.24 8.09 19.29
CA ARG A 362 25.75 7.13 18.30
C ARG A 362 27.29 7.16 18.23
N GLN A 363 27.90 8.31 18.42
CA GLN A 363 29.37 8.47 18.48
C GLN A 363 30.04 7.86 19.72
N THR A 364 29.23 7.52 20.75
CA THR A 364 29.71 6.89 22.00
C THR A 364 29.66 5.37 21.97
N VAL A 365 29.17 4.78 20.88
CA VAL A 365 29.07 3.32 20.72
C VAL A 365 29.67 2.86 19.40
N ASP A 366 30.17 1.64 19.37
CA ASP A 366 30.64 0.99 18.15
C ASP A 366 30.15 -0.47 18.08
N ARG A 367 29.97 -0.97 16.85
CA ARG A 367 29.60 -2.37 16.60
C ARG A 367 30.85 -3.24 16.60
N ILE A 368 30.97 -4.12 17.60
CA ILE A 368 32.14 -4.98 17.78
C ILE A 368 31.77 -6.41 17.43
N ALA A 369 32.60 -7.06 16.62
CA ALA A 369 32.35 -8.42 16.19
C ALA A 369 32.71 -9.43 17.28
N PHE A 370 31.80 -10.38 17.52
CA PHE A 370 31.97 -11.46 18.50
C PHE A 370 32.05 -12.84 17.84
N ALA A 371 31.55 -12.99 16.61
CA ALA A 371 31.63 -14.22 15.85
C ALA A 371 31.54 -13.93 14.34
N GLY A 372 31.94 -14.90 13.51
CA GLY A 372 31.86 -14.80 12.05
C GLY A 372 33.16 -14.27 11.43
N GLN A 373 33.06 -13.59 10.29
CA GLN A 373 34.21 -13.18 9.49
C GLN A 373 34.33 -11.66 9.41
N VAL A 374 35.51 -11.12 9.69
CA VAL A 374 35.77 -9.67 9.64
C VAL A 374 37.07 -9.36 8.91
N PRO A 375 37.06 -8.44 7.93
CA PRO A 375 38.27 -7.81 7.41
C PRO A 375 38.93 -6.92 8.48
N CYS A 376 40.13 -7.29 8.91
CA CYS A 376 40.95 -6.53 9.84
C CYS A 376 41.88 -5.58 9.09
N ASN A 377 42.19 -4.41 9.65
CA ASN A 377 43.12 -3.43 9.08
C ASN A 377 44.59 -3.84 9.24
N ILE A 378 44.91 -5.10 8.96
CA ILE A 378 46.25 -5.69 9.02
C ILE A 378 46.63 -6.15 7.62
N GLN A 379 47.75 -5.62 7.13
CA GLN A 379 48.31 -5.91 5.81
C GLN A 379 49.40 -6.99 5.91
N GLY A 380 49.65 -7.69 4.81
CA GLY A 380 50.76 -8.66 4.71
C GLY A 380 50.60 -9.95 5.52
N ALA A 381 49.43 -10.16 6.14
CA ALA A 381 49.10 -11.43 6.78
C ALA A 381 48.82 -12.50 5.71
N VAL A 382 49.08 -13.77 6.05
CA VAL A 382 48.74 -14.92 5.20
C VAL A 382 47.73 -15.84 5.88
N PRO A 383 46.87 -16.56 5.12
CA PRO A 383 45.93 -17.52 5.69
C PRO A 383 46.64 -18.54 6.60
N GLY A 384 46.03 -18.82 7.75
CA GLY A 384 46.58 -19.68 8.79
C GLY A 384 47.24 -18.94 9.96
N GLN A 385 47.64 -17.67 9.78
CA GLN A 385 48.18 -16.85 10.87
C GLN A 385 47.09 -16.38 11.83
N PHE A 386 47.49 -16.03 13.05
CA PHE A 386 46.62 -15.39 14.04
C PHE A 386 46.90 -13.89 14.08
N ILE A 387 45.84 -13.09 14.17
CA ILE A 387 45.98 -11.66 14.45
C ILE A 387 46.04 -11.49 15.97
N VAL A 388 47.22 -11.10 16.44
CA VAL A 388 47.51 -10.93 17.85
C VAL A 388 47.66 -9.44 18.15
N PRO A 389 46.87 -8.89 19.09
CA PRO A 389 47.03 -7.51 19.52
C PRO A 389 48.39 -7.29 20.18
N VAL A 390 49.02 -6.16 19.88
CA VAL A 390 50.29 -5.70 20.46
C VAL A 390 50.21 -4.22 20.83
N GLN A 391 51.05 -3.82 21.77
CA GLN A 391 51.19 -2.42 22.15
C GLN A 391 51.87 -1.64 21.02
N ASP A 392 51.28 -0.53 20.63
CA ASP A 392 51.85 0.44 19.69
C ASP A 392 51.84 1.84 20.32
N GLY A 393 52.96 2.21 20.95
CA GLY A 393 53.03 3.38 21.82
C GLY A 393 52.03 3.26 23.00
N ALA A 394 51.10 4.20 23.09
CA ALA A 394 49.99 4.12 24.04
C ALA A 394 48.80 3.30 23.51
N GLY A 395 48.76 3.06 22.20
CA GLY A 395 47.65 2.45 21.48
C GLY A 395 47.78 0.95 21.25
N ILE A 396 46.85 0.42 20.46
CA ILE A 396 46.73 -1.01 20.15
C ILE A 396 46.90 -1.20 18.64
N ALA A 397 47.82 -2.06 18.25
CA ALA A 397 47.97 -2.56 16.89
C ALA A 397 47.75 -4.08 16.85
N GLY A 398 47.68 -4.66 15.65
CA GLY A 398 47.67 -6.11 15.45
C GLY A 398 48.89 -6.56 14.64
N ILE A 399 49.41 -7.74 14.94
CA ILE A 399 50.42 -8.41 14.11
C ILE A 399 49.96 -9.82 13.75
N ALA A 400 50.38 -10.30 12.60
CA ALA A 400 50.13 -11.66 12.19
C ALA A 400 51.25 -12.59 12.70
N ILE A 401 50.89 -13.68 13.39
CA ILE A 401 51.82 -14.65 13.95
C ILE A 401 51.45 -16.05 13.44
N ASN A 402 52.44 -16.84 13.03
CA ASN A 402 52.19 -18.25 12.66
C ASN A 402 51.81 -19.06 13.89
N GLU A 403 50.94 -20.05 13.70
CA GLU A 403 50.47 -20.92 14.78
C GLU A 403 51.63 -21.62 15.52
N THR A 404 52.70 -21.99 14.80
CA THR A 404 53.90 -22.65 15.36
C THR A 404 54.74 -21.74 16.25
N ASP A 405 54.64 -20.42 16.05
CA ASP A 405 55.47 -19.42 16.73
C ASP A 405 54.68 -18.73 17.86
N MET A 406 53.41 -19.10 18.03
CA MET A 406 52.48 -18.46 18.93
C MET A 406 52.60 -19.01 20.35
N THR A 407 52.74 -18.12 21.33
CA THR A 407 52.65 -18.51 22.74
C THR A 407 51.20 -18.67 23.17
N PHE A 408 50.94 -19.45 24.22
CA PHE A 408 49.59 -19.59 24.77
C PHE A 408 48.98 -18.23 25.16
N GLN A 409 49.77 -17.31 25.72
CA GLN A 409 49.30 -15.97 26.08
C GLN A 409 48.93 -15.13 24.85
N GLN A 410 49.66 -15.27 23.74
CA GLN A 410 49.31 -14.61 22.48
C GLN A 410 48.03 -15.21 21.89
N TYR A 411 47.86 -16.53 21.97
CA TYR A 411 46.66 -17.22 21.54
C TYR A 411 45.41 -16.80 22.33
N THR A 412 45.51 -16.70 23.66
CA THR A 412 44.38 -16.31 24.51
C THR A 412 43.86 -14.92 24.16
N ARG A 413 44.76 -13.97 23.85
CA ARG A 413 44.39 -12.59 23.47
C ARG A 413 44.15 -12.36 21.98
N ALA A 414 44.40 -13.34 21.12
CA ALA A 414 44.24 -13.19 19.67
C ALA A 414 42.78 -12.88 19.31
N VAL A 415 42.56 -11.97 18.35
CA VAL A 415 41.21 -11.58 17.91
C VAL A 415 40.61 -12.56 16.89
N GLY A 416 41.44 -13.37 16.23
CA GLY A 416 40.99 -14.32 15.23
C GLY A 416 42.11 -14.96 14.42
N LYS A 417 41.75 -15.96 13.62
CA LYS A 417 42.63 -16.64 12.67
C LYS A 417 42.34 -16.15 11.25
N VAL A 418 43.38 -15.78 10.52
CA VAL A 418 43.30 -15.32 9.13
C VAL A 418 42.90 -16.51 8.25
N ILE A 419 41.85 -16.35 7.46
CA ILE A 419 41.33 -17.37 6.53
C ILE A 419 41.47 -16.97 5.07
N ALA A 420 41.57 -15.66 4.80
CA ALA A 420 41.73 -15.11 3.47
C ALA A 420 42.37 -13.72 3.57
N VAL A 421 42.76 -13.18 2.42
CA VAL A 421 43.20 -11.80 2.25
C VAL A 421 42.22 -11.15 1.28
N GLU A 422 41.75 -9.95 1.62
CA GLU A 422 40.90 -9.13 0.75
C GLU A 422 41.67 -8.64 -0.48
N ASP A 423 40.96 -8.20 -1.51
CA ASP A 423 41.57 -7.60 -2.71
C ASP A 423 42.40 -6.34 -2.39
N ASP A 424 42.06 -5.64 -1.30
CA ASP A 424 42.79 -4.48 -0.77
C ASP A 424 43.98 -4.83 0.14
N GLY A 425 44.28 -6.14 0.29
CA GLY A 425 45.39 -6.67 1.08
C GLY A 425 45.09 -6.86 2.58
N ARG A 426 43.91 -6.46 3.07
CA ARG A 426 43.53 -6.67 4.47
C ARG A 426 43.31 -8.13 4.81
N ALA A 427 43.67 -8.52 6.02
CA ALA A 427 43.45 -9.88 6.53
C ALA A 427 41.98 -10.11 6.88
N ARG A 428 41.32 -11.12 6.30
CA ARG A 428 40.00 -11.58 6.73
C ARG A 428 40.16 -12.64 7.82
N VAL A 429 39.66 -12.38 9.02
CA VAL A 429 39.73 -13.33 10.14
C VAL A 429 38.40 -14.01 10.39
N ILE A 430 38.44 -15.26 10.85
CA ILE A 430 37.35 -15.80 11.68
C ILE A 430 37.57 -15.28 13.10
N VAL A 431 36.59 -14.54 13.60
CA VAL A 431 36.62 -13.94 14.93
C VAL A 431 36.70 -15.06 15.98
N LYS A 432 37.68 -14.94 16.88
CA LYS A 432 37.80 -15.80 18.05
C LYS A 432 36.98 -15.18 19.17
N VAL A 433 36.04 -15.95 19.71
CA VAL A 433 35.28 -15.55 20.91
C VAL A 433 36.29 -15.33 22.05
N ALA A 434 36.22 -14.16 22.68
CA ALA A 434 37.09 -13.77 23.78
C ALA A 434 36.91 -14.66 25.01
#